data_AF-A0A6B3IMI8-F1
#
_entry.id   AF-A0A6B3IMI8-F1
#
_cell.length_a   1.000
_cell.length_b   1.000
_cell.length_c   1.000
_cell.angle_alpha   90.00
_cell.angle_beta   90.00
_cell.angle_gamma   90.00
#
_symmetry.space_group_name_H-M   'P 1'
#
loop_
_entity.id
_entity.type
_entity.pdbx_description
1 polymer ?
#
loop_
_entity_poly.entity_id
_entity_poly.type
_entity_poly.pdbx_seq_one_letter_code
_entity_poly.pdbx_strand_id
1 'polypeptide(L)'
;TGAVRITGGSAAGLFWGTQTFRQLLGPDAFRRAPLAPGRTWDVPAVVVEDEPRFGWRGMLLDVCRHFLPKDDVLRYLDLLAAHKLNVFHFHLNDDQGWRIEIKRHPRLTETGAWRSRSKYGHRASELWDETPHGGYYTQDDIREIVAYA
;
A
#
# COMPACT_ATOMS: atom_id res chain seq x y z
N THR A 1 -35.08 10.45 12.98
CA THR A 1 -33.64 10.59 12.70
C THR A 1 -33.10 9.20 12.40
N GLY A 2 -32.51 9.00 11.21
CA GLY A 2 -31.91 7.73 10.85
C GLY A 2 -30.54 7.56 11.51
N ALA A 3 -30.16 6.33 11.86
CA ALA A 3 -28.84 6.01 12.40
C ALA A 3 -28.17 4.95 11.53
N VAL A 4 -26.86 5.08 11.31
CA VAL A 4 -26.04 4.04 10.70
C VAL A 4 -25.48 3.17 11.81
N ARG A 5 -25.66 1.84 11.70
CA ARG A 5 -25.13 0.87 12.65
C ARG A 5 -24.22 -0.11 11.92
N ILE A 6 -22.95 -0.18 12.33
CA ILE A 6 -21.96 -1.13 11.84
C ILE A 6 -21.57 -2.02 13.02
N THR A 7 -21.71 -3.33 12.87
CA THR A 7 -21.34 -4.33 13.88
C THR A 7 -20.33 -5.30 13.28
N GLY A 8 -19.30 -5.67 14.05
CA GLY A 8 -18.32 -6.67 13.65
C GLY A 8 -17.87 -7.49 14.84
N GLY A 9 -17.55 -8.77 14.62
CA GLY A 9 -17.05 -9.66 15.68
C GLY A 9 -15.61 -9.39 16.11
N SER A 10 -14.92 -8.44 15.47
CA SER A 10 -13.55 -8.03 15.77
C SER A 10 -13.29 -6.60 15.26
N ALA A 11 -12.14 -6.02 15.64
CA ALA A 11 -11.70 -4.74 15.10
C ALA A 11 -11.55 -4.76 13.57
N ALA A 12 -11.05 -5.86 13.00
CA ALA A 12 -10.94 -6.04 11.55
C ALA A 12 -12.32 -6.10 10.89
N GLY A 13 -13.29 -6.81 11.48
CA GLY A 13 -14.67 -6.85 10.96
C GLY A 13 -15.32 -5.47 10.96
N LEU A 14 -15.15 -4.70 12.04
CA LEU A 14 -15.62 -3.32 12.11
C LEU A 14 -14.96 -2.44 11.03
N PHE A 15 -13.64 -2.56 10.86
CA PHE A 15 -12.90 -1.83 9.83
C PHE A 15 -13.38 -2.15 8.41
N TRP A 16 -13.65 -3.42 8.09
CA TRP A 16 -14.19 -3.76 6.76
C TRP A 16 -15.61 -3.21 6.54
N GLY A 17 -16.43 -3.18 7.59
CA GLY A 17 -17.73 -2.52 7.57
C GLY A 17 -17.63 -1.02 7.29
N THR A 18 -16.63 -0.31 7.86
CA THR A 18 -16.42 1.11 7.55
C THR A 18 -15.94 1.34 6.11
N GLN A 19 -15.17 0.43 5.52
CA GLN A 19 -14.82 0.52 4.10
C GLN A 19 -16.06 0.39 3.20
N THR A 20 -16.96 -0.55 3.48
CA THR A 20 -18.25 -0.65 2.75
C THR A 20 -19.07 0.62 2.92
N PHE A 21 -19.13 1.17 4.13
CA PHE A 21 -19.83 2.44 4.37
C PHE A 21 -19.24 3.60 3.55
N ARG A 22 -17.91 3.72 3.49
CA ARG A 22 -17.25 4.72 2.62
C ARG A 22 -17.57 4.53 1.14
N GLN A 23 -17.66 3.30 0.67
CA GLN A 23 -18.09 3.01 -0.71
C GLN A 23 -19.53 3.45 -0.97
N LEU A 24 -20.44 3.26 -0.02
CA LEU A 24 -21.83 3.72 -0.12
C LEU A 24 -21.96 5.25 -0.13
N LEU A 25 -21.03 5.97 0.50
CA LEU A 25 -20.92 7.44 0.44
C LEU A 25 -20.37 7.95 -0.90
N GLY A 26 -19.79 7.07 -1.72
CA GLY A 26 -19.23 7.40 -3.03
C GLY A 26 -17.75 7.82 -3.02
N PRO A 27 -17.19 8.15 -4.20
CA PRO A 27 -15.74 8.34 -4.38
C PRO A 27 -15.15 9.49 -3.57
N ASP A 28 -15.94 10.50 -3.25
CA ASP A 28 -15.49 11.67 -2.49
C ASP A 28 -15.13 11.32 -1.04
N ALA A 29 -15.65 10.21 -0.49
CA ALA A 29 -15.31 9.72 0.84
C ALA A 29 -13.87 9.19 0.95
N PHE A 30 -13.16 9.09 -0.18
CA PHE A 30 -11.76 8.69 -0.26
C PHE A 30 -10.80 9.86 -0.52
N ARG A 31 -11.32 11.09 -0.62
CA ARG A 31 -10.47 12.29 -0.74
C ARG A 31 -9.86 12.66 0.61
N ARG A 32 -8.59 13.08 0.60
CA ARG A 32 -7.88 13.56 1.80
C ARG A 32 -8.40 14.91 2.30
N ALA A 33 -9.02 15.71 1.42
CA ALA A 33 -9.60 17.01 1.75
C ALA A 33 -11.03 17.10 1.17
N PRO A 34 -11.96 17.79 1.85
CA PRO A 34 -13.29 18.05 1.32
C PRO A 34 -13.22 18.84 0.00
N LEU A 35 -14.07 18.48 -0.97
CA LEU A 35 -14.15 19.20 -2.25
C LEU A 35 -14.90 20.53 -2.15
N ALA A 36 -15.81 20.64 -1.19
CA ALA A 36 -16.59 21.86 -0.93
C ALA A 36 -16.91 21.99 0.56
N PRO A 37 -16.92 23.22 1.11
CA PRO A 37 -17.43 23.48 2.44
C PRO A 37 -18.91 23.05 2.55
N GLY A 38 -19.31 22.48 3.69
CA GLY A 38 -20.71 22.18 3.97
C GLY A 38 -21.32 21.06 3.13
N ARG A 39 -20.50 20.14 2.59
CA ARG A 39 -21.00 18.99 1.83
C ARG A 39 -21.96 18.13 2.65
N THR A 40 -23.17 17.92 2.10
CA THR A 40 -24.12 16.92 2.58
C THR A 40 -23.78 15.55 2.00
N TRP A 41 -23.92 14.51 2.83
CA TRP A 41 -23.74 13.13 2.42
C TRP A 41 -25.08 12.42 2.36
N ASP A 42 -25.36 11.79 1.23
CA ASP A 42 -26.49 10.89 1.07
C ASP A 42 -25.97 9.45 1.09
N VAL A 43 -26.65 8.61 1.86
CA VAL A 43 -26.35 7.17 1.95
C VAL A 43 -27.65 6.38 1.77
N PRO A 44 -27.67 5.34 0.93
CA PRO A 44 -28.86 4.52 0.76
C PRO A 44 -29.16 3.73 2.05
N ALA A 45 -30.44 3.59 2.38
CA ALA A 45 -30.89 2.77 3.50
C ALA A 45 -30.86 1.29 3.09
N VAL A 46 -29.78 0.60 3.46
CA VAL A 46 -29.53 -0.80 3.11
C VAL A 46 -29.08 -1.62 4.32
N VAL A 47 -29.26 -2.94 4.23
CA VAL A 47 -28.70 -3.92 5.15
C VAL A 47 -27.65 -4.72 4.38
N VAL A 48 -26.45 -4.85 4.94
CA VAL A 48 -25.34 -5.60 4.36
C VAL A 48 -24.83 -6.58 5.40
N GLU A 49 -24.78 -7.86 5.02
CA GLU A 49 -24.09 -8.93 5.75
C GLU A 49 -22.88 -9.34 4.90
N ASP A 50 -21.68 -9.34 5.48
CA ASP A 50 -20.43 -9.51 4.73
C ASP A 50 -19.42 -10.32 5.54
N GLU A 51 -18.70 -11.21 4.86
CA GLU A 51 -17.62 -12.00 5.44
C GLU A 51 -16.59 -12.38 4.36
N PRO A 52 -15.30 -12.54 4.73
CA PRO A 52 -14.29 -12.94 3.77
C PRO A 52 -14.37 -14.44 3.49
N ARG A 53 -14.54 -14.82 2.21
CA ARG A 53 -14.37 -16.22 1.77
C ARG A 53 -12.98 -16.80 2.10
N PHE A 54 -11.94 -15.99 1.97
CA PHE A 54 -10.54 -16.40 2.19
C PHE A 54 -9.90 -15.58 3.31
N GLY A 55 -9.23 -16.25 4.24
CA GLY A 55 -8.47 -15.60 5.32
C GLY A 55 -7.21 -14.88 4.84
N TRP A 56 -6.62 -15.31 3.71
CA TRP A 56 -5.44 -14.72 3.10
C TRP A 56 -5.81 -14.03 1.78
N ARG A 57 -5.76 -12.70 1.75
CA ARG A 57 -6.08 -11.88 0.57
C ARG A 57 -4.95 -10.89 0.35
N GLY A 58 -3.98 -11.30 -0.48
CA GLY A 58 -2.69 -10.65 -0.54
C GLY A 58 -2.37 -9.92 -1.84
N MET A 59 -1.47 -8.95 -1.74
CA MET A 59 -0.76 -8.35 -2.87
C MET A 59 0.75 -8.40 -2.59
N LEU A 60 1.55 -8.74 -3.60
CA LEU A 60 3.00 -8.55 -3.59
C LEU A 60 3.36 -7.21 -4.23
N LEU A 61 4.23 -6.44 -3.57
CA LEU A 61 4.85 -5.25 -4.16
C LEU A 61 6.36 -5.48 -4.32
N ASP A 62 6.84 -5.43 -5.57
CA ASP A 62 8.25 -5.47 -5.92
C ASP A 62 8.83 -4.06 -5.96
N VAL A 63 9.60 -3.73 -4.93
CA VAL A 63 10.34 -2.46 -4.81
C VAL A 63 11.83 -2.62 -5.11
N CYS A 64 12.24 -3.83 -5.51
CA CYS A 64 13.62 -4.16 -5.84
C CYS A 64 13.93 -3.74 -7.26
N ARG A 65 13.02 -4.02 -8.20
CA ARG A 65 13.25 -3.68 -9.61
C ARG A 65 13.15 -2.18 -9.83
N HIS A 66 12.12 -1.55 -9.27
CA HIS A 66 12.00 -0.10 -9.20
C HIS A 66 11.63 0.29 -7.77
N PHE A 67 12.46 1.14 -7.18
CA PHE A 67 12.29 1.59 -5.81
C PHE A 67 11.10 2.53 -5.77
N LEU A 68 10.22 2.31 -4.79
CA LEU A 68 9.04 3.11 -4.57
C LEU A 68 9.23 3.90 -3.26
N PRO A 69 9.14 5.23 -3.27
CA PRO A 69 9.21 6.03 -2.04
C PRO A 69 8.18 5.57 -0.99
N LYS A 70 8.50 5.79 0.30
CA LYS A 70 7.62 5.38 1.41
C LYS A 70 6.18 5.86 1.26
N ASP A 71 5.98 7.13 0.91
CA ASP A 71 4.66 7.72 0.77
C ASP A 71 3.78 6.99 -0.25
N ASP A 72 4.39 6.50 -1.33
CA ASP A 72 3.71 5.71 -2.35
C ASP A 72 3.39 4.30 -1.83
N VAL A 73 4.28 3.69 -1.03
CA VAL A 73 3.97 2.41 -0.35
C VAL A 73 2.78 2.56 0.59
N LEU A 74 2.73 3.62 1.40
CA LEU A 74 1.59 3.91 2.28
C LEU A 74 0.30 4.12 1.46
N ARG A 75 0.41 4.78 0.30
CA ARG A 75 -0.70 4.94 -0.64
C ARG A 75 -1.20 3.60 -1.20
N TYR A 76 -0.32 2.63 -1.45
CA TYR A 76 -0.74 1.27 -1.81
C TYR A 76 -1.48 0.58 -0.66
N LEU A 77 -1.01 0.73 0.58
CA LEU A 77 -1.71 0.18 1.77
C LEU A 77 -3.12 0.75 1.92
N ASP A 78 -3.32 2.06 1.70
CA ASP A 78 -4.65 2.67 1.64
C ASP A 78 -5.57 1.97 0.62
N LEU A 79 -5.03 1.65 -0.56
CA LEU A 79 -5.78 0.98 -1.64
C LEU A 79 -6.09 -0.48 -1.29
N LEU A 80 -5.14 -1.21 -0.71
CA LEU A 80 -5.35 -2.58 -0.23
C LEU A 80 -6.50 -2.62 0.79
N ALA A 81 -6.46 -1.71 1.77
CA ALA A 81 -7.49 -1.59 2.79
C ALA A 81 -8.87 -1.26 2.19
N ALA A 82 -8.93 -0.32 1.24
CA ALA A 82 -10.19 0.00 0.53
C ALA A 82 -10.81 -1.20 -0.20
N HIS A 83 -9.99 -2.18 -0.60
CA HIS A 83 -10.41 -3.42 -1.26
C HIS A 83 -10.47 -4.64 -0.32
N LYS A 84 -10.36 -4.41 0.99
CA LYS A 84 -10.37 -5.46 2.02
C LYS A 84 -9.25 -6.51 1.86
N LEU A 85 -8.13 -6.17 1.22
CA LEU A 85 -6.92 -7.01 1.23
C LEU A 85 -6.24 -6.89 2.59
N ASN A 86 -5.70 -8.00 3.10
CA ASN A 86 -5.18 -8.09 4.47
C ASN A 86 -3.77 -8.69 4.57
N VAL A 87 -3.12 -8.94 3.44
CA VAL A 87 -1.73 -9.38 3.41
C VAL A 87 -0.94 -8.52 2.43
N PHE A 88 0.13 -7.92 2.91
CA PHE A 88 1.08 -7.18 2.08
C PHE A 88 2.40 -7.95 2.04
N HIS A 89 2.69 -8.58 0.90
CA HIS A 89 3.97 -9.25 0.67
C HIS A 89 4.96 -8.22 0.10
N PHE A 90 5.90 -7.80 0.93
CA PHE A 90 6.87 -6.78 0.56
C PHE A 90 8.17 -7.41 0.04
N HIS A 91 8.39 -7.42 -1.28
CA HIS A 91 9.59 -8.00 -1.90
C HIS A 91 10.75 -6.98 -1.85
N LEU A 92 11.68 -7.19 -0.91
CA LEU A 92 12.66 -6.19 -0.45
C LEU A 92 14.11 -6.40 -0.92
N ASN A 93 14.43 -7.52 -1.56
CA ASN A 93 15.73 -7.71 -2.20
C ASN A 93 15.63 -8.50 -3.52
N ASP A 94 16.49 -8.18 -4.46
CA ASP A 94 16.67 -8.92 -5.71
C ASP A 94 18.07 -8.63 -6.31
N ASP A 95 18.38 -9.18 -7.49
CA ASP A 95 19.66 -8.97 -8.17
C ASP A 95 19.94 -7.48 -8.43
N GLN A 96 18.89 -6.70 -8.72
CA GLN A 96 18.99 -5.28 -9.13
C GLN A 96 18.89 -4.30 -7.95
N GLY A 97 18.72 -4.80 -6.72
CA GLY A 97 18.99 -4.01 -5.54
C GLY A 97 18.38 -4.53 -4.23
N TRP A 98 18.88 -3.94 -3.15
CA TRP A 98 18.57 -4.27 -1.76
C TRP A 98 17.92 -3.07 -1.07
N ARG A 99 16.73 -3.26 -0.47
CA ARG A 99 15.85 -2.14 -0.09
C ARG A 99 15.68 -1.92 1.40
N ILE A 100 16.33 -2.69 2.26
CA ILE A 100 16.15 -2.58 3.72
C ILE A 100 17.47 -2.36 4.45
N GLU A 101 17.51 -1.38 5.35
CA GLU A 101 18.69 -1.13 6.18
C GLU A 101 18.98 -2.31 7.14
N ILE A 102 20.17 -2.88 7.01
CA ILE A 102 20.72 -3.86 7.96
C ILE A 102 21.97 -3.25 8.61
N LYS A 103 21.82 -2.75 9.84
CA LYS A 103 22.91 -2.05 10.59
C LYS A 103 24.22 -2.85 10.70
N ARG A 104 24.13 -4.18 10.79
CA ARG A 104 25.32 -5.07 10.83
C ARG A 104 26.06 -5.15 9.49
N HIS A 105 25.38 -4.88 8.38
CA HIS A 105 25.87 -5.04 7.02
C HIS A 105 25.59 -3.78 6.18
N PRO A 106 26.24 -2.65 6.49
CA PRO A 106 25.92 -1.35 5.88
C PRO A 106 26.10 -1.32 4.35
N ARG A 107 27.05 -2.10 3.82
CA ARG A 107 27.27 -2.23 2.36
C ARG A 107 26.04 -2.72 1.59
N LEU A 108 25.09 -3.41 2.24
CA LEU A 108 23.86 -3.84 1.59
C LEU A 108 23.04 -2.64 1.08
N THR A 109 23.02 -1.52 1.80
CA THR A 109 22.32 -0.31 1.37
C THR A 109 23.27 0.76 0.80
N GLU A 110 24.50 0.90 1.33
CA GLU A 110 25.48 1.86 0.78
C GLU A 110 25.87 1.55 -0.68
N THR A 111 25.93 0.26 -1.04
CA THR A 111 26.24 -0.19 -2.41
C THR A 111 25.04 -0.87 -3.05
N GLY A 112 24.44 -1.85 -2.37
CA GLY A 112 23.38 -2.68 -2.96
C GLY A 112 22.04 -1.97 -3.20
N ALA A 113 21.82 -0.78 -2.64
CA ALA A 113 20.58 -0.03 -2.90
C ALA A 113 20.57 0.73 -4.23
N TRP A 114 21.68 0.76 -4.97
CA TRP A 114 21.79 1.53 -6.20
C TRP A 114 22.33 0.68 -7.34
N ARG A 115 21.84 0.94 -8.55
CA ARG A 115 22.44 0.45 -9.80
C ARG A 115 22.73 1.63 -10.71
N SER A 116 23.78 1.51 -11.51
CA SER A 116 24.20 2.59 -12.41
C SER A 116 23.27 2.80 -13.61
N ARG A 117 22.55 1.76 -14.04
CA ARG A 117 21.71 1.78 -15.24
C ARG A 117 20.62 0.71 -15.22
N SER A 118 19.63 0.84 -16.10
CA SER A 118 18.49 -0.07 -16.23
C SER A 118 18.30 -0.49 -17.69
N LYS A 119 17.83 -1.72 -17.95
CA LYS A 119 17.47 -2.11 -19.32
C LYS A 119 16.17 -1.44 -19.74
N TYR A 120 16.11 -0.99 -21.00
CA TYR A 120 14.84 -0.61 -21.60
C TYR A 120 14.02 -1.86 -21.93
N GLY A 121 12.85 -1.98 -21.31
CA GLY A 121 11.91 -3.05 -21.60
C GLY A 121 12.43 -4.44 -21.20
N HIS A 122 12.37 -5.39 -22.13
CA HIS A 122 12.67 -6.79 -21.85
C HIS A 122 14.15 -7.03 -21.50
N ARG A 123 14.44 -8.07 -20.70
CA ARG A 123 15.81 -8.40 -20.25
C ARG A 123 16.81 -8.67 -21.39
N ALA A 124 16.33 -9.02 -22.58
CA ALA A 124 17.18 -9.26 -23.76
C ALA A 124 17.51 -7.98 -24.54
N SER A 125 16.96 -6.83 -24.13
CA SER A 125 17.21 -5.54 -24.78
C SER A 125 18.70 -5.21 -24.80
N GLU A 126 19.15 -4.69 -25.94
CA GLU A 126 20.50 -4.13 -26.10
C GLU A 126 20.56 -2.67 -25.62
N LEU A 127 19.40 -2.03 -25.45
CA LEU A 127 19.29 -0.63 -25.04
C LEU A 127 19.29 -0.49 -23.52
N TRP A 128 20.03 0.51 -23.04
CA TRP A 128 20.17 0.86 -21.63
C TRP A 128 19.71 2.29 -21.36
N ASP A 129 18.95 2.47 -20.28
CA ASP A 129 18.79 3.74 -19.60
C ASP A 129 19.95 3.92 -18.64
N GLU A 130 20.83 4.86 -18.95
CA GLU A 130 22.04 5.16 -18.19
C GLU A 130 21.77 6.03 -16.94
N THR A 131 20.50 6.27 -16.60
CA THR A 131 20.11 6.96 -15.37
C THR A 131 20.30 6.03 -14.17
N PRO A 132 21.10 6.43 -13.15
CA PRO A 132 21.21 5.67 -11.92
C PRO A 132 19.86 5.55 -11.21
N HIS A 133 19.55 4.35 -10.71
CA HIS A 133 18.30 4.08 -10.02
C HIS A 133 18.56 3.44 -8.66
N GLY A 134 17.87 3.90 -7.63
CA GLY A 134 18.02 3.31 -6.30
C GLY A 134 17.22 3.97 -5.20
N GLY A 135 17.54 3.55 -3.98
CA GLY A 135 16.82 3.90 -2.75
C GLY A 135 16.65 2.68 -1.85
N TYR A 136 16.46 2.94 -0.56
CA TYR A 136 16.20 1.94 0.46
C TYR A 136 15.36 2.55 1.59
N TYR A 137 14.72 1.70 2.38
CA TYR A 137 14.01 2.06 3.60
C TYR A 137 14.92 1.90 4.80
N THR A 138 14.95 2.91 5.66
CA THR A 138 15.56 2.78 6.99
C THR A 138 14.78 1.78 7.84
N GLN A 139 15.36 1.33 8.95
CA GLN A 139 14.58 0.51 9.89
C GLN A 139 13.35 1.26 10.44
N ASP A 140 13.41 2.58 10.58
CA ASP A 140 12.27 3.39 11.05
C ASP A 140 11.19 3.50 9.97
N ASP A 141 11.56 3.64 8.69
CA ASP A 141 10.60 3.58 7.59
C ASP A 141 9.87 2.23 7.56
N ILE A 142 10.59 1.11 7.75
CA ILE A 142 9.97 -0.22 7.82
C ILE A 142 9.03 -0.32 9.03
N ARG A 143 9.42 0.18 10.20
CA ARG A 143 8.53 0.20 11.38
C ARG A 143 7.27 1.01 11.12
N GLU A 144 7.39 2.16 10.46
CA GLU A 144 6.25 2.99 10.09
C GLU A 144 5.33 2.27 9.11
N ILE A 145 5.87 1.65 8.05
CA ILE A 145 5.09 0.88 7.07
C ILE A 145 4.35 -0.28 7.75
N VAL A 146 5.01 -1.00 8.66
CA VAL A 146 4.40 -2.12 9.41
C VAL A 146 3.33 -1.62 10.38
N ALA A 147 3.54 -0.47 11.04
CA ALA A 147 2.54 0.09 11.96
C ALA A 147 1.34 0.71 11.22
N TYR A 148 1.53 1.16 9.97
CA TYR A 148 0.49 1.70 9.12
C TYR A 148 -0.41 0.61 8.51
N ALA A 149 0.15 -0.58 8.25
CA ALA A 149 -0.55 -1.74 7.69
C ALA A 149 -1.43 -2.47 8.72
#